data_AF-T1G6P7-F1
#
_entry.id   AF-T1G6P7-F1
#
_cell.length_a   1.000
_cell.length_b   1.000
_cell.length_c   1.000
_cell.angle_alpha   90.00
_cell.angle_beta   90.00
_cell.angle_gamma   90.00
#
_symmetry.space_group_name_H-M   'P 1'
#
loop_
_entity.id
_entity.type
_entity.pdbx_description
1 polymer ?
#
loop_
_entity_poly.entity_id
_entity_poly.type
_entity_poly.pdbx_seq_one_letter_code
_entity_poly.pdbx_strand_id
1 'polypeptide(L)'
;MFEETYDLHQCLFRRNPDFSELPARCGNGLIDKGEDCDCSEFPDAICSSHCCRNCKFIMDAECSTGLCCDLNTCLIKPVGSVCRPKQDECDLEDKCEGKSSLCRDFYNQDGSMCTVIN
;
A
#
# COMPACT_ATOMS: atom_id res chain seq x y z
N MET A 1 0.69 -18.71 -7.18
CA MET A 1 1.96 -18.09 -6.74
C MET A 1 2.02 -16.60 -7.14
N PHE A 2 0.90 -15.86 -7.04
CA PHE A 2 0.85 -14.40 -7.28
C PHE A 2 -0.29 -13.76 -6.42
N GLU A 3 -0.42 -14.19 -5.16
CA GLU A 3 -1.35 -13.57 -4.20
C GLU A 3 -0.64 -12.97 -2.98
N GLU A 4 0.67 -13.16 -2.81
CA GLU A 4 1.39 -12.78 -1.58
C GLU A 4 2.06 -11.39 -1.65
N THR A 5 1.90 -10.62 -2.74
CA THR A 5 2.49 -9.26 -2.85
C THR A 5 1.53 -8.15 -2.45
N TYR A 6 0.31 -8.47 -2.01
CA TYR A 6 -0.67 -7.46 -1.56
C TYR A 6 -0.39 -6.97 -0.13
N ASP A 7 0.36 -7.75 0.66
CA ASP A 7 0.98 -7.30 1.90
C ASP A 7 2.31 -6.63 1.56
N LEU A 8 2.23 -5.41 1.02
CA LEU A 8 3.44 -4.61 0.82
C LEU A 8 3.99 -4.23 2.20
N HIS A 9 4.89 -5.08 2.70
CA HIS A 9 5.52 -4.94 4.00
C HIS A 9 6.13 -3.53 4.11
N GLN A 10 5.79 -2.83 5.18
CA GLN A 10 6.17 -1.43 5.43
C GLN A 10 7.69 -1.17 5.32
N CYS A 11 8.52 -2.21 5.47
CA CYS A 11 9.96 -2.13 5.33
C CYS A 11 10.47 -2.09 3.88
N LEU A 12 9.71 -2.60 2.90
CA LEU A 12 10.09 -2.60 1.48
C LEU A 12 9.76 -1.27 0.77
N PHE A 13 8.94 -0.41 1.38
CA PHE A 13 8.66 0.94 0.86
C PHE A 13 9.79 1.93 1.08
N ARG A 14 10.75 1.65 1.97
CA ARG A 14 11.88 2.55 2.17
C ARG A 14 12.80 2.42 0.97
N ARG A 15 12.84 3.46 0.14
CA ARG A 15 13.83 3.63 -0.91
C ARG A 15 15.21 3.38 -0.32
N ASN A 16 15.90 2.37 -0.82
CA ASN A 16 17.31 2.19 -0.49
C ASN A 16 18.03 3.49 -0.90
N PRO A 17 18.78 4.15 0.01
CA PRO A 17 19.46 5.41 -0.28
C PRO A 17 20.37 5.33 -1.52
N ASP A 18 20.91 4.16 -1.87
CA ASP A 18 21.70 3.98 -3.10
C ASP A 18 20.88 4.19 -4.38
N PHE A 19 19.56 3.99 -4.33
CA PHE A 19 18.63 4.24 -5.43
C PHE A 19 18.07 5.68 -5.43
N SER A 20 18.50 6.52 -4.48
CA SER A 20 18.12 7.94 -4.46
C SER A 20 18.90 8.78 -5.48
N GLU A 21 19.99 8.26 -6.04
CA GLU A 21 20.80 8.93 -7.09
C GLU A 21 20.34 8.61 -8.52
N LEU A 22 19.38 7.69 -8.69
CA LEU A 22 18.85 7.41 -10.03
C LEU A 22 18.00 8.58 -10.53
N PRO A 23 18.07 8.89 -11.85
CA PRO A 23 17.24 9.94 -12.43
C PRO A 23 15.76 9.59 -12.27
N ALA A 24 14.97 10.61 -11.91
CA ALA A 24 13.53 10.49 -11.80
C ALA A 24 12.94 9.98 -13.12
N ARG A 25 12.11 8.93 -13.05
CA ARG A 25 11.52 8.33 -14.24
C ARG A 25 10.10 7.85 -13.96
N CYS A 26 9.14 8.58 -14.50
CA CYS A 26 7.75 8.15 -14.50
C CYS A 26 7.57 6.78 -15.17
N GLY A 27 6.88 5.88 -14.49
CA GLY A 27 6.62 4.50 -14.89
C GLY A 27 7.53 3.47 -14.23
N ASN A 28 8.42 3.86 -13.32
CA ASN A 28 9.34 2.95 -12.63
C ASN A 28 8.77 2.37 -11.31
N GLY A 29 7.61 2.85 -10.85
CA GLY A 29 6.94 2.40 -9.63
C GLY A 29 7.47 3.02 -8.34
N LEU A 30 8.34 4.01 -8.43
CA LEU A 30 8.84 4.78 -7.31
C LEU A 30 8.32 6.20 -7.44
N ILE A 31 7.70 6.72 -6.38
CA ILE A 31 7.32 8.14 -6.36
C ILE A 31 8.60 8.97 -6.24
N ASP A 32 9.05 9.53 -7.35
CA ASP A 32 10.21 10.41 -7.44
C ASP A 32 9.86 11.87 -7.13
N LYS A 33 10.91 12.70 -6.98
CA LYS A 33 10.70 14.13 -6.74
C LYS A 33 9.92 14.75 -7.91
N GLY A 34 8.75 15.29 -7.59
CA GLY A 34 7.88 15.94 -8.57
C GLY A 34 6.79 15.03 -9.12
N GLU A 35 6.71 13.78 -8.69
CA GLU A 35 5.61 12.85 -8.97
C GLU A 35 4.67 12.76 -7.76
N ASP A 36 3.40 12.48 -8.01
CA ASP A 36 2.40 12.28 -6.94
C ASP A 36 2.07 10.79 -6.77
N CYS A 37 2.28 10.02 -7.84
CA CYS A 37 1.99 8.59 -7.97
C CYS A 37 2.83 8.01 -9.10
N ASP A 38 2.97 6.69 -9.17
CA ASP A 38 3.55 6.03 -10.34
C ASP A 38 2.93 4.63 -10.56
N CYS A 39 2.09 4.50 -11.60
CA CYS A 39 1.32 3.30 -11.90
C CYS A 39 1.63 2.65 -13.26
N SER A 40 2.49 3.26 -14.09
CA SER A 40 2.46 2.99 -15.55
C SER A 40 2.82 1.55 -15.96
N GLU A 41 3.49 0.80 -15.10
CA GLU A 41 3.87 -0.61 -15.32
C GLU A 41 3.09 -1.60 -14.42
N PHE A 42 2.10 -1.15 -13.64
CA PHE A 42 1.36 -2.00 -12.69
C PHE A 42 -0.08 -2.28 -13.14
N PRO A 43 -0.64 -3.47 -12.83
CA PRO A 43 -2.05 -3.75 -13.03
C PRO A 43 -2.96 -2.79 -12.25
N ASP A 44 -4.13 -2.45 -12.80
CA ASP A 44 -5.12 -1.57 -12.15
C ASP A 44 -5.60 -2.08 -10.78
N ALA A 45 -5.51 -3.40 -10.53
CA ALA A 45 -5.81 -3.99 -9.23
C ALA A 45 -4.84 -3.58 -8.11
N ILE A 46 -3.64 -3.10 -8.48
CA ILE A 46 -2.58 -2.67 -7.55
C ILE A 46 -2.43 -1.15 -7.60
N CYS A 47 -2.49 -0.55 -8.79
CA CYS A 47 -2.31 0.87 -9.00
C CYS A 47 -3.30 1.39 -10.04
N SER A 48 -4.24 2.23 -9.63
CA SER A 48 -5.35 2.67 -10.47
C SER A 48 -4.91 3.71 -11.49
N SER A 49 -4.94 3.36 -12.78
CA SER A 49 -4.73 4.31 -13.89
C SER A 49 -5.84 5.37 -14.01
N HIS A 50 -6.97 5.15 -13.34
CA HIS A 50 -8.03 6.15 -13.15
C HIS A 50 -7.63 7.22 -12.12
N CYS A 51 -6.83 6.86 -11.12
CA CYS A 51 -6.37 7.78 -10.08
C CYS A 51 -5.02 8.43 -10.44
N CYS A 52 -4.20 7.77 -11.24
CA CYS A 52 -2.86 8.22 -11.62
C CYS A 52 -2.67 8.23 -13.14
N ARG A 53 -2.25 9.37 -13.70
CA ARG A 53 -1.88 9.49 -15.11
C ARG A 53 -0.68 10.40 -15.28
N ASN A 54 0.31 9.96 -16.06
CA ASN A 54 1.58 10.68 -16.25
C ASN A 54 2.24 11.05 -14.91
N CYS A 55 2.21 10.12 -13.95
CA CYS A 55 2.74 10.26 -12.58
C CYS A 55 2.16 11.43 -11.78
N LYS A 56 0.92 11.79 -12.10
CA LYS A 56 0.14 12.82 -11.42
C LYS A 56 -1.23 12.30 -11.02
N PHE A 57 -1.67 12.75 -9.85
CA PHE A 57 -3.04 12.50 -9.42
C PHE A 57 -4.03 13.15 -10.38
N ILE A 58 -5.11 12.43 -10.65
CA ILE A 58 -6.20 12.89 -11.49
C ILE A 58 -7.29 13.47 -10.58
N MET A 59 -7.79 14.67 -10.90
CA MET A 59 -8.83 15.36 -10.13
C MET A 59 -8.42 15.55 -8.66
N ASP A 60 -9.28 15.18 -7.71
CA ASP A 60 -9.07 15.31 -6.26
C ASP A 60 -8.57 13.99 -5.63
N ALA A 61 -7.87 13.16 -6.41
CA ALA A 61 -7.32 11.90 -5.89
C ALA A 61 -6.34 12.15 -4.74
N GLU A 62 -6.50 11.39 -3.67
CA GLU A 62 -5.62 11.39 -2.49
C GLU A 62 -4.61 10.22 -2.55
N CYS A 63 -4.94 9.18 -3.31
CA CYS A 63 -4.12 8.00 -3.48
C CYS A 63 -4.42 7.30 -4.81
N SER A 64 -3.50 6.45 -5.27
CA SER A 64 -3.68 5.61 -6.46
C SER A 64 -3.28 4.15 -6.24
N THR A 65 -2.71 3.81 -5.08
CA THR A 65 -2.26 2.48 -4.71
C THR A 65 -2.32 2.32 -3.19
N GLY A 66 -2.20 1.08 -2.71
CA GLY A 66 -2.22 0.70 -1.30
C GLY A 66 -3.56 0.17 -0.83
N LEU A 67 -3.54 -0.74 0.15
CA LEU A 67 -4.72 -1.44 0.67
C LEU A 67 -5.75 -0.51 1.34
N CYS A 68 -5.30 0.67 1.81
CA CYS A 68 -6.16 1.72 2.35
C CYS A 68 -6.54 2.80 1.33
N CYS A 69 -6.28 2.57 0.04
CA CYS A 69 -6.86 3.35 -1.05
C CYS A 69 -8.11 2.65 -1.59
N ASP A 70 -9.20 3.39 -1.78
CA ASP A 70 -10.27 2.92 -2.65
C ASP A 70 -9.91 3.29 -4.10
N LEU A 71 -9.47 2.29 -4.88
CA LEU A 71 -8.98 2.48 -6.24
C LEU A 71 -10.04 2.95 -7.25
N ASN A 72 -11.33 2.92 -6.87
CA ASN A 72 -12.42 3.43 -7.70
C ASN A 72 -12.68 4.92 -7.43
N THR A 73 -12.63 5.33 -6.16
CA THR A 73 -12.88 6.72 -5.76
C THR A 73 -11.62 7.56 -5.66
N CYS A 74 -10.45 6.91 -5.62
CA CYS A 74 -9.13 7.51 -5.43
C CYS A 74 -8.96 8.20 -4.07
N LEU A 75 -9.81 7.87 -3.09
CA LEU A 75 -9.81 8.44 -1.76
C LEU A 75 -9.24 7.46 -0.74
N ILE A 76 -8.70 8.01 0.34
CA ILE A 76 -8.25 7.19 1.47
C ILE A 76 -9.49 6.58 2.16
N LYS A 77 -9.43 5.27 2.40
CA LYS A 77 -10.49 4.55 3.12
C LYS A 77 -10.66 5.12 4.53
N PRO A 78 -11.89 5.21 5.06
CA PRO A 78 -12.14 5.79 6.38
C PRO A 78 -11.45 5.01 7.51
N VAL A 79 -11.26 5.68 8.64
CA VAL A 79 -10.66 5.08 9.84
C VAL A 79 -11.45 3.84 10.26
N GLY A 80 -10.74 2.75 10.59
CA GLY A 80 -11.34 1.49 11.01
C GLY A 80 -11.73 0.55 9.86
N SER A 81 -11.63 0.96 8.59
CA SER A 81 -11.80 0.04 7.46
C SER A 81 -10.75 -1.07 7.53
N VAL A 82 -11.20 -2.32 7.50
CA VAL A 82 -10.31 -3.48 7.48
C VAL A 82 -9.54 -3.50 6.16
N CYS A 83 -8.22 -3.53 6.24
CA CYS A 83 -7.33 -3.60 5.08
C CYS A 83 -6.60 -4.93 4.95
N ARG A 84 -6.30 -5.60 6.07
CA ARG A 84 -5.83 -6.98 6.11
C ARG A 84 -6.64 -7.76 7.17
N PRO A 85 -7.34 -8.83 6.78
CA PRO A 85 -8.02 -9.66 7.76
C PRO A 85 -7.00 -10.45 8.58
N LYS A 86 -7.35 -10.72 9.85
CA LYS A 86 -6.60 -11.63 10.72
C LYS A 86 -6.46 -13.01 10.05
N GLN A 87 -5.24 -13.49 9.87
CA GLN A 87 -4.95 -14.77 9.20
C GLN A 87 -4.99 -15.96 10.16
N ASP A 88 -4.43 -15.79 11.35
CA ASP A 88 -4.41 -16.80 12.41
C ASP A 88 -4.61 -16.12 13.76
N GLU A 89 -4.67 -16.90 14.83
CA GLU A 89 -4.82 -16.43 16.20
C GLU A 89 -3.68 -15.55 16.76
N CYS A 90 -2.44 -15.73 16.29
CA CYS A 90 -1.29 -14.88 16.64
C CYS A 90 -1.34 -13.54 15.88
N ASP A 91 -2.13 -13.45 14.83
CA ASP A 91 -2.29 -12.27 13.98
C ASP A 91 -3.39 -11.31 14.50
N LEU A 92 -3.31 -10.04 14.08
CA LEU A 92 -4.34 -9.04 14.34
C LEU A 92 -5.01 -8.61 13.02
N GLU A 93 -6.24 -8.13 13.14
CA GLU A 93 -6.93 -7.51 12.01
C GLU A 93 -6.40 -6.08 11.83
N ASP A 94 -5.85 -5.78 10.66
CA ASP A 94 -5.31 -4.45 10.36
C ASP A 94 -6.37 -3.52 9.80
N LYS A 95 -6.30 -2.27 10.26
CA LYS A 95 -7.28 -1.23 9.94
C LYS A 95 -6.61 0.03 9.42
N CYS A 96 -7.28 0.65 8.46
CA CYS A 96 -6.90 1.94 7.94
C CYS A 96 -7.05 3.02 9.01
N GLU A 97 -6.15 4.00 8.98
CA GLU A 97 -6.14 5.12 9.91
C GLU A 97 -6.89 6.34 9.38
N GLY A 98 -7.39 6.26 8.14
CA GLY A 98 -8.09 7.36 7.46
C GLY A 98 -7.19 8.51 7.01
N LYS A 99 -5.86 8.33 7.00
CA LYS A 99 -4.89 9.38 6.66
C LYS A 99 -3.77 8.94 5.72
N SER A 100 -3.70 7.64 5.42
CA SER A 100 -2.68 7.06 4.55
C SER A 100 -3.30 5.93 3.74
N SER A 101 -2.82 5.73 2.52
CA SER A 101 -3.18 4.58 1.69
C SER A 101 -2.47 3.29 2.10
N LEU A 102 -1.47 3.39 2.99
CA LEU A 102 -0.76 2.24 3.55
C LEU A 102 -1.60 1.55 4.64
N CYS A 103 -1.65 0.23 4.58
CA CYS A 103 -2.14 -0.61 5.66
C CYS A 103 -0.95 -1.00 6.54
N ARG A 104 -1.04 -0.68 7.83
CA ARG A 104 0.01 -1.06 8.78
C ARG A 104 -0.28 -2.46 9.29
N ASP A 105 0.72 -3.31 9.15
CA ASP A 105 0.73 -4.68 9.66
C ASP A 105 0.96 -4.70 11.17
N PHE A 106 -0.01 -5.26 11.90
CA PHE A 106 0.04 -5.49 13.34
C PHE A 106 -0.06 -6.98 13.66
N TYR A 107 0.76 -7.41 14.60
CA TYR A 107 0.77 -8.77 15.12
C TYR A 107 0.68 -8.71 16.65
N ASN A 108 0.26 -9.81 17.28
CA ASN A 108 0.33 -9.89 18.74
C ASN A 108 1.79 -9.79 19.19
N GLN A 109 2.00 -9.21 20.38
CA GLN A 109 3.35 -9.04 20.91
C GLN A 109 4.11 -10.37 20.98
N ASP A 110 5.39 -10.34 20.67
CA ASP A 110 6.26 -11.53 20.74
C ASP A 110 6.12 -12.23 22.10
N GLY A 111 5.86 -13.54 22.06
CA GLY A 111 5.61 -14.35 23.25
C GLY A 111 4.16 -14.40 23.73
N SER A 112 3.23 -13.75 23.02
CA SER A 112 1.80 -13.95 23.25
C SER A 112 1.42 -15.42 23.01
N MET A 113 0.63 -15.98 23.94
CA MET A 113 0.14 -17.34 23.80
C MET A 113 -0.91 -17.38 22.68
N CYS A 114 -0.56 -18.05 21.58
CA CYS A 114 -1.50 -18.46 20.55
C CYS A 114 -1.54 -20.00 20.53
N THR A 115 -2.75 -20.55 20.51
CA THR A 115 -3.03 -21.99 20.41
C THR A 115 -2.86 -22.52 18.99
N VAL A 116 -1.66 -22.90 18.56
CA VAL A 116 -1.43 -23.44 17.20
C VAL A 116 -2.55 -24.44 16.88
N ILE A 117 -3.50 -24.03 16.04
CA ILE A 117 -4.65 -24.88 15.73
C ILE A 117 -4.11 -25.93 14.76
N ASN A 118 -3.92 -27.15 15.29
CA ASN A 118 -3.54 -28.33 14.51
C ASN A 118 -4.54 -28.62 13.38
#